data_AF-A0A2V7PMH9-F1
#
_entry.id   AF-A0A2V7PMH9-F1
#
_cell.length_a   1.000
_cell.length_b   1.000
_cell.length_c   1.000
_cell.angle_alpha   90.00
_cell.angle_beta   90.00
_cell.angle_gamma   90.00
#
_symmetry.space_group_name_H-M   'P 1'
#
loop_
_entity.id
_entity.type
_entity.pdbx_description
1 polymer ?
#
loop_
_entity_poly.entity_id
_entity_poly.type
_entity_poly.pdbx_seq_one_letter_code
_entity_poly.pdbx_strand_id
1 'polypeptide(L)'
;MTAQEPLPLGTGQTDPWGMKRVENLITGLTGVLSARVVVTPLGEVSEVHVLTKSDIAPKQVVRNIESALMAQLGFKIDHRKISVAQTADVRPIEALQGNRVEAAARATATCLDDLLPDNSVALEGAQIIEAFDRKFVLVAVHGLGGREAQLLTGTCEIRESAERSAVLAVLDATNRWVDARR
;
A
#
# COMPACT_ATOMS: atom_id res chain seq x y z
N MET A 1 -41.23 -3.16 50.07
CA MET A 1 -40.71 -1.93 49.43
C MET A 1 -39.24 -2.15 49.15
N THR A 2 -38.98 -2.51 47.88
CA THR A 2 -37.74 -2.50 47.10
C THR A 2 -36.40 -2.49 47.84
N ALA A 3 -35.76 -3.67 47.85
CA ALA A 3 -34.32 -3.81 47.93
C ALA A 3 -33.67 -3.06 46.75
N GLN A 4 -32.71 -2.20 47.05
CA GLN A 4 -31.89 -1.51 46.05
C GLN A 4 -30.67 -2.41 45.81
N GLU A 5 -30.65 -3.10 44.67
CA GLU A 5 -29.46 -3.83 44.20
C GLU A 5 -28.31 -2.84 44.02
N PRO A 6 -27.10 -3.13 44.55
CA PRO A 6 -25.93 -2.35 44.20
C PRO A 6 -25.59 -2.60 42.73
N LEU A 7 -25.52 -1.51 41.96
CA LEU A 7 -25.00 -1.46 40.60
C LEU A 7 -23.64 -2.20 40.54
N PRO A 8 -23.41 -3.09 39.55
CA PRO A 8 -22.08 -3.64 39.35
C PRO A 8 -21.16 -2.53 38.86
N LEU A 9 -20.31 -2.01 39.75
CA LEU A 9 -19.17 -1.20 39.35
C LEU A 9 -18.28 -2.04 38.43
N GLY A 10 -17.84 -1.39 37.36
CA GLY A 10 -17.27 -1.98 36.16
C GLY A 10 -16.25 -3.09 36.38
N THR A 11 -16.17 -3.95 35.37
CA THR A 11 -15.22 -5.04 35.20
C THR A 11 -13.78 -4.54 35.25
N GLY A 12 -13.28 -4.30 36.47
CA GLY A 12 -11.87 -4.35 36.79
C GLY A 12 -11.40 -5.78 36.61
N GLN A 13 -11.25 -6.19 35.35
CA GLN A 13 -10.68 -7.47 34.98
C GLN A 13 -9.23 -7.44 35.43
N THR A 14 -9.01 -7.89 36.67
CA THR A 14 -7.71 -8.18 37.25
C THR A 14 -6.97 -9.01 36.23
N ASP A 15 -5.93 -8.44 35.65
CA ASP A 15 -4.99 -9.15 34.81
C ASP A 15 -4.01 -9.84 35.75
N PRO A 16 -4.24 -11.11 36.16
CA PRO A 16 -3.50 -11.72 37.25
C PRO A 16 -2.03 -11.94 36.87
N TRP A 17 -1.73 -11.83 35.57
CA TRP A 17 -0.45 -12.20 34.96
C TRP A 17 0.21 -11.05 34.18
N GLY A 18 -0.38 -9.85 34.14
CA GLY A 18 0.17 -8.68 33.44
C GLY A 18 0.16 -8.77 31.91
N MET A 19 -0.63 -9.68 31.33
CA MET A 19 -0.68 -9.96 29.89
C MET A 19 -1.22 -8.80 29.06
N LYS A 20 -2.09 -7.96 29.62
CA LYS A 20 -2.57 -6.74 28.96
C LYS A 20 -1.44 -5.73 28.73
N ARG A 21 -0.45 -5.67 29.62
CA ARG A 21 0.75 -4.81 29.40
C ARG A 21 1.61 -5.35 28.27
N VAL A 22 1.71 -6.66 28.14
CA VAL A 22 2.42 -7.33 27.03
C VAL A 22 1.71 -7.04 25.71
N GLU A 23 0.40 -7.26 25.63
CA GLU A 23 -0.40 -6.99 24.43
C GLU A 23 -0.35 -5.52 24.02
N ASN A 24 -0.49 -4.60 24.98
CA ASN A 24 -0.41 -3.17 24.72
C ASN A 24 0.96 -2.75 24.18
N LEU A 25 2.04 -3.33 24.72
CA LEU A 25 3.39 -3.06 24.25
C LEU A 25 3.59 -3.56 22.82
N ILE A 26 3.17 -4.78 22.52
CA ILE A 26 3.30 -5.35 21.17
C ILE A 26 2.47 -4.55 20.17
N THR A 27 1.26 -4.15 20.54
CA THR A 27 0.37 -3.34 19.69
C THR A 27 0.93 -1.94 19.43
N GLY A 28 1.75 -1.40 20.35
CA GLY A 28 2.42 -0.12 20.17
C GLY A 28 3.62 -0.14 19.21
N LEU A 29 4.05 -1.31 18.72
CA LEU A 29 5.17 -1.43 17.78
C LEU A 29 4.75 -1.02 16.37
N THR A 30 5.66 -0.36 15.66
CA THR A 30 5.46 0.04 14.26
C THR A 30 5.09 -1.16 13.40
N GLY A 31 4.01 -1.03 12.63
CA GLY A 31 3.53 -2.06 11.70
C GLY A 31 2.63 -3.14 12.34
N VAL A 32 2.44 -3.13 13.66
CA VAL A 32 1.50 -4.02 14.36
C VAL A 32 0.11 -3.39 14.40
N LEU A 33 -0.91 -4.18 14.08
CA LEU A 33 -2.32 -3.77 14.11
C LEU A 33 -3.02 -4.29 15.36
N SER A 34 -2.74 -5.53 15.73
CA SER A 34 -3.24 -6.14 16.94
C SER A 34 -2.32 -7.27 17.40
N ALA A 35 -2.32 -7.51 18.70
CA ALA A 35 -1.60 -8.62 19.30
C ALA A 35 -2.48 -9.28 20.37
N ARG A 36 -2.42 -10.60 20.44
CA ARG A 36 -3.10 -11.38 21.47
C ARG A 36 -2.15 -12.42 22.05
N VAL A 37 -2.12 -12.50 23.37
CA VAL A 37 -1.28 -13.45 24.11
C VAL A 37 -2.16 -14.54 24.70
N VAL A 38 -1.84 -15.78 24.40
CA VAL A 38 -2.49 -16.98 24.96
C VAL A 38 -1.60 -17.55 26.04
N VAL A 39 -2.19 -17.86 27.19
CA VAL A 39 -1.50 -18.41 28.36
C VAL A 39 -2.07 -19.76 28.75
N THR A 40 -1.21 -20.62 29.28
CA THR A 40 -1.63 -21.89 29.87
C THR A 40 -2.31 -21.65 31.23
N PRO A 41 -3.06 -22.63 31.76
CA PRO A 41 -3.61 -22.58 33.11
C PRO A 41 -2.55 -22.41 34.22
N LEU A 42 -1.28 -22.70 33.90
CA LEU A 42 -0.11 -22.54 34.78
C LEU A 42 0.50 -21.13 34.71
N GLY A 43 -0.05 -20.22 33.89
CA GLY A 43 0.42 -18.85 33.75
C GLY A 43 1.57 -18.66 32.76
N GLU A 44 1.98 -19.71 32.05
CA GLU A 44 3.03 -19.60 31.02
C GLU A 44 2.46 -19.15 29.68
N VAL A 45 3.18 -18.30 28.94
CA VAL A 45 2.79 -17.93 27.57
C VAL A 45 2.90 -19.15 26.67
N SER A 46 1.79 -19.56 26.05
CA SER A 46 1.74 -20.65 25.08
C SER A 46 1.97 -20.13 23.66
N GLU A 47 1.24 -19.08 23.27
CA GLU A 47 1.26 -18.53 21.91
C GLU A 47 1.04 -17.02 21.93
N VAL A 48 1.64 -16.32 20.96
CA VAL A 48 1.41 -14.91 20.70
C VAL A 48 1.01 -14.76 19.24
N HIS A 49 -0.21 -14.29 19.01
CA HIS A 49 -0.72 -14.03 17.66
C HIS A 49 -0.62 -12.55 17.38
N VAL A 50 0.04 -12.20 16.29
CA VAL A 50 0.28 -10.80 15.91
C VAL A 50 -0.22 -10.59 14.50
N LEU A 51 -1.09 -9.60 14.33
CA LEU A 51 -1.51 -9.13 13.01
C LEU A 51 -0.68 -7.90 12.64
N THR A 52 -0.07 -7.94 11.47
CA THR A 52 0.82 -6.88 10.97
C THR A 52 0.43 -6.43 9.58
N LYS A 53 0.83 -5.21 9.24
CA LYS A 53 0.83 -4.72 7.86
C LYS A 53 1.95 -5.41 7.06
N SER A 54 1.84 -5.39 5.73
CA SER A 54 2.81 -6.03 4.82
C SER A 54 4.08 -5.17 4.60
N ASP A 55 4.17 -4.02 5.26
CA ASP A 55 5.26 -3.04 5.16
C ASP A 55 6.56 -3.47 5.84
N ILE A 56 6.49 -4.39 6.82
CA ILE A 56 7.63 -4.90 7.57
C ILE A 56 7.74 -6.42 7.41
N ALA A 57 8.95 -6.91 7.11
CA ALA A 57 9.21 -8.33 6.98
C ALA A 57 8.93 -9.09 8.30
N PRO A 58 8.25 -10.26 8.28
CA PRO A 58 7.85 -10.99 9.50
C PRO A 58 9.00 -11.30 10.46
N LYS A 59 10.18 -11.65 9.94
CA LYS A 59 11.38 -11.90 10.77
C LYS A 59 11.81 -10.65 11.56
N GLN A 60 11.67 -9.48 10.96
CA GLN A 60 11.99 -8.21 11.62
C GLN A 60 10.95 -7.87 12.68
N VAL A 61 9.66 -8.14 12.43
CA VAL A 61 8.59 -7.99 13.43
C VAL A 61 8.89 -8.86 14.65
N VAL A 62 9.20 -10.14 14.47
CA VAL A 62 9.54 -11.07 15.56
C VAL A 62 10.70 -10.52 16.40
N ARG A 63 11.77 -10.07 15.75
CA ARG A 63 12.93 -9.49 16.44
C ARG A 63 12.59 -8.21 17.22
N ASN A 64 11.74 -7.35 16.64
CA ASN A 64 11.29 -6.12 17.29
C ASN A 64 10.48 -6.45 18.55
N ILE A 65 9.60 -7.45 18.48
CA ILE A 65 8.81 -7.93 19.62
C ILE A 65 9.72 -8.45 20.73
N GLU A 66 10.65 -9.36 20.42
CA GLU A 66 11.58 -9.90 21.41
C GLU A 66 12.40 -8.79 22.08
N SER A 67 12.90 -7.84 21.28
CA SER A 67 13.69 -6.72 21.77
C SER A 67 12.87 -5.78 22.67
N ALA A 68 11.62 -5.48 22.30
CA ALA A 68 10.74 -4.61 23.06
C ALA A 68 10.30 -5.25 24.39
N LEU A 69 9.93 -6.53 24.36
CA LEU A 69 9.52 -7.29 25.55
C LEU A 69 10.67 -7.42 26.55
N MET A 70 11.88 -7.71 26.06
CA MET A 70 13.07 -7.79 26.90
C MET A 70 13.45 -6.42 27.49
N ALA A 71 13.36 -5.35 26.69
CA ALA A 71 13.78 -4.01 27.12
C ALA A 71 12.81 -3.36 28.13
N GLN A 72 11.49 -3.49 27.92
CA GLN A 72 10.51 -2.76 28.74
C GLN A 72 9.93 -3.59 29.88
N LEU A 73 9.85 -4.91 29.72
CA LEU A 73 9.20 -5.79 30.69
C LEU A 73 10.14 -6.85 31.26
N GLY A 74 11.39 -6.95 30.76
CA GLY A 74 12.32 -8.00 31.16
C GLY A 74 11.84 -9.41 30.77
N PHE A 75 10.84 -9.50 29.88
CA PHE A 75 10.17 -10.76 29.55
C PHE A 75 10.89 -11.44 28.39
N LYS A 76 11.35 -12.68 28.60
CA LYS A 76 11.93 -13.51 27.55
C LYS A 76 10.87 -14.42 26.96
N ILE A 77 10.70 -14.35 25.65
CA ILE A 77 9.83 -15.22 24.88
C ILE A 77 10.65 -15.91 23.79
N ASP A 78 10.28 -17.15 23.45
CA ASP A 78 10.86 -17.87 22.32
C ASP A 78 10.10 -17.47 21.04
N HIS A 79 10.82 -17.05 20.00
CA HIS A 79 10.28 -16.77 18.68
C HIS A 79 9.37 -17.88 18.12
N ARG A 80 9.55 -19.14 18.51
CA ARG A 80 8.69 -20.27 18.10
C ARG A 80 7.24 -20.13 18.56
N LYS A 81 6.98 -19.34 19.61
CA LYS A 81 5.64 -19.07 20.14
C LYS A 81 4.97 -17.88 19.45
N ILE A 82 5.67 -17.15 18.57
CA ILE A 82 5.17 -15.95 17.90
C ILE A 82 4.67 -16.33 16.51
N SER A 83 3.35 -16.23 16.31
CA SER A 83 2.69 -16.37 15.02
C SER A 83 2.39 -14.99 14.45
N VAL A 84 3.00 -14.66 13.31
CA VAL A 84 2.77 -13.40 12.61
C VAL A 84 1.87 -13.67 11.40
N ALA A 85 0.68 -13.07 11.44
CA ALA A 85 -0.18 -12.95 10.28
C ALA A 85 0.01 -11.57 9.65
N GLN A 86 0.07 -11.52 8.33
CA GLN A 86 0.02 -10.28 7.58
C GLN A 86 -1.37 -10.14 6.99
N THR A 87 -2.03 -9.01 7.24
CA THR A 87 -3.26 -8.68 6.52
C THR A 87 -2.87 -8.41 5.08
N ALA A 88 -3.56 -9.06 4.13
CA ALA A 88 -3.40 -8.77 2.72
C ALA A 88 -3.55 -7.26 2.52
N ASP A 89 -2.57 -6.65 1.84
CA ASP A 89 -2.68 -5.26 1.43
C ASP A 89 -4.00 -5.11 0.68
N VAL A 90 -4.92 -4.33 1.25
CA VAL A 90 -5.97 -3.72 0.44
C VAL A 90 -5.19 -2.87 -0.56
N ARG A 91 -5.01 -3.38 -1.78
CA ARG A 91 -4.38 -2.64 -2.86
C ARG A 91 -5.06 -1.27 -2.86
N PRO A 92 -4.32 -0.16 -2.61
CA PRO A 92 -4.92 1.16 -2.51
C PRO A 92 -5.80 1.39 -3.73
N ILE A 93 -6.93 2.07 -3.58
CA ILE A 93 -7.81 2.43 -4.71
C ILE A 93 -6.99 3.06 -5.86
N GLU A 94 -5.90 3.74 -5.50
CA GLU A 94 -4.89 4.32 -6.39
C GLU A 94 -4.18 3.30 -7.30
N ALA A 95 -3.87 2.09 -6.81
CA ALA A 95 -3.25 1.04 -7.61
C ALA A 95 -4.21 0.45 -8.66
N LEU A 96 -5.51 0.37 -8.34
CA LEU A 96 -6.54 -0.01 -9.32
C LEU A 96 -6.75 1.08 -10.38
N GLN A 97 -6.65 2.35 -9.99
CA GLN A 97 -6.70 3.48 -10.91
C GLN A 97 -5.49 3.50 -11.85
N GLY A 98 -4.28 3.21 -11.34
CA GLY A 98 -3.05 3.10 -12.14
C GLY A 98 -3.16 2.09 -13.27
N ASN A 99 -3.67 0.88 -12.98
CA ASN A 99 -3.85 -0.16 -14.01
C ASN A 99 -4.81 0.27 -15.13
N ARG A 100 -5.87 1.02 -14.80
CA ARG A 100 -6.85 1.49 -15.80
C ARG A 100 -6.26 2.62 -16.64
N VAL A 101 -5.50 3.52 -16.03
CA VAL A 101 -4.76 4.60 -16.71
C VAL A 101 -3.74 4.03 -17.68
N GLU A 102 -2.94 3.06 -17.26
CA GLU A 102 -1.94 2.43 -18.12
C GLU A 102 -2.59 1.65 -19.27
N ALA A 103 -3.67 0.92 -19.01
CA ALA A 103 -4.40 0.21 -20.05
C ALA A 103 -4.98 1.17 -21.11
N ALA A 104 -5.56 2.30 -20.69
CA ALA A 104 -6.09 3.32 -21.59
C ALA A 104 -4.99 3.99 -22.42
N ALA A 105 -3.87 4.35 -21.78
CA ALA A 105 -2.72 4.90 -22.47
C ALA A 105 -2.14 3.90 -23.48
N ARG A 106 -2.06 2.62 -23.12
CA ARG A 106 -1.50 1.56 -23.96
C ARG A 106 -2.37 1.33 -25.20
N ALA A 107 -3.67 1.23 -25.01
CA ALA A 107 -4.62 1.11 -26.12
C ALA A 107 -4.52 2.29 -27.10
N THR A 108 -4.33 3.51 -26.57
CA THR A 108 -4.14 4.71 -27.39
C THR A 108 -2.84 4.66 -28.18
N ALA A 109 -1.72 4.31 -27.53
CA ALA A 109 -0.42 4.20 -28.19
C ALA A 109 -0.43 3.13 -29.29
N THR A 110 -1.01 1.95 -29.04
CA THR A 110 -1.19 0.90 -30.06
C THR A 110 -2.04 1.37 -31.24
N CYS A 111 -3.14 2.09 -30.96
CA CYS A 111 -3.96 2.64 -32.03
C CYS A 111 -3.20 3.69 -32.87
N LEU A 112 -2.32 4.48 -32.25
CA LEU A 112 -1.46 5.43 -32.97
C LEU A 112 -0.40 4.70 -33.82
N ASP A 113 0.20 3.63 -33.29
CA ASP A 113 1.15 2.77 -34.00
C ASP A 113 0.53 2.20 -35.29
N ASP A 114 -0.73 1.75 -35.24
CA ASP A 114 -1.47 1.26 -36.41
C ASP A 114 -1.81 2.35 -37.43
N LEU A 115 -2.00 3.60 -36.98
CA LEU A 115 -2.49 4.71 -37.83
C LEU A 115 -1.36 5.53 -38.48
N LEU A 116 -0.11 5.35 -38.06
CA LEU A 116 1.03 6.17 -38.48
C LEU A 116 1.93 5.37 -39.47
N PRO A 117 1.82 5.58 -40.80
CA PRO A 117 2.37 4.65 -41.81
C PRO A 117 3.90 4.50 -41.90
N ASP A 118 4.68 5.31 -41.18
CA ASP A 118 6.15 5.32 -41.24
C ASP A 118 6.81 5.50 -39.87
N ASN A 119 6.01 5.33 -38.82
CA ASN A 119 6.23 5.93 -37.52
C ASN A 119 5.69 4.98 -36.46
N SER A 120 6.55 4.52 -35.55
CA SER A 120 6.10 3.64 -34.46
C SER A 120 6.03 4.39 -33.14
N VAL A 121 4.99 4.09 -32.35
CA VAL A 121 4.77 4.67 -31.04
C VAL A 121 4.57 3.55 -30.02
N ALA A 122 5.47 3.46 -29.05
CA ALA A 122 5.39 2.47 -27.98
C ALA A 122 5.25 3.15 -26.61
N LEU A 123 4.26 2.72 -25.82
CA LEU A 123 4.10 3.21 -24.45
C LEU A 123 5.20 2.64 -23.54
N GLU A 124 5.95 3.53 -22.90
CA GLU A 124 6.86 3.18 -21.80
C GLU A 124 6.10 3.08 -20.47
N GLY A 125 5.28 4.08 -20.14
CA GLY A 125 4.50 4.07 -18.92
C GLY A 125 3.50 5.21 -18.81
N ALA A 126 2.54 5.06 -17.89
CA ALA A 126 1.57 6.08 -17.54
C ALA A 126 1.36 6.09 -16.03
N GLN A 127 1.46 7.25 -15.39
CA GLN A 127 1.35 7.38 -13.95
C GLN A 127 0.51 8.60 -13.58
N ILE A 128 -0.30 8.45 -12.52
CA ILE A 128 -0.96 9.59 -11.89
C ILE A 128 0.05 10.26 -10.96
N ILE A 129 0.28 11.54 -11.14
CA ILE A 129 1.09 12.38 -10.26
C ILE A 129 0.23 13.48 -9.65
N GLU A 130 0.61 13.95 -8.47
CA GLU A 130 -0.03 15.07 -7.80
C GLU A 130 0.92 16.27 -7.81
N ALA A 131 0.43 17.42 -8.28
CA ALA A 131 1.18 18.66 -8.38
C ALA A 131 0.23 19.85 -8.26
N PHE A 132 0.63 20.89 -7.52
CA PHE A 132 -0.18 22.11 -7.35
C PHE A 132 -1.62 21.83 -6.87
N ASP A 133 -1.78 20.89 -5.93
CA ASP A 133 -3.08 20.42 -5.41
C ASP A 133 -4.03 19.87 -6.50
N ARG A 134 -3.47 19.40 -7.61
CA ARG A 134 -4.18 18.84 -8.76
C ARG A 134 -3.55 17.52 -9.16
N LYS A 135 -4.36 16.62 -9.71
CA LYS A 135 -3.89 15.33 -10.23
C LYS A 135 -3.68 15.42 -11.73
N PHE A 136 -2.57 14.88 -12.20
CA PHE A 136 -2.22 14.80 -13.62
C PHE A 136 -1.89 13.36 -13.99
N VAL A 137 -2.19 12.97 -15.21
CA VAL A 137 -1.58 11.78 -15.81
C VAL A 137 -0.32 12.24 -16.54
N LEU A 138 0.82 11.66 -16.17
CA LEU A 138 2.08 11.75 -16.90
C LEU A 138 2.23 10.49 -17.74
N VAL A 139 2.53 10.65 -19.02
CA VAL A 139 2.78 9.56 -19.96
C VAL A 139 4.16 9.72 -20.56
N ALA A 140 4.84 8.59 -20.74
CA ALA A 140 6.07 8.47 -21.51
C ALA A 140 5.84 7.49 -22.68
N VAL A 141 6.14 7.92 -23.90
CA VAL A 141 6.10 7.11 -25.11
C VAL A 141 7.42 7.22 -25.86
N HIS A 142 7.83 6.13 -26.48
CA HIS A 142 8.92 6.12 -27.45
C HIS A 142 8.34 6.33 -28.83
N GLY A 143 8.73 7.42 -29.48
CA GLY A 143 8.49 7.65 -30.91
C GLY A 143 9.69 7.17 -31.72
N LEU A 144 9.47 6.23 -32.63
CA LEU A 144 10.43 5.79 -33.63
C LEU A 144 10.09 6.47 -34.95
N GLY A 145 10.95 7.39 -35.39
CA GLY A 145 10.85 7.95 -36.74
C GLY A 145 12.25 8.18 -37.28
N GLY A 146 12.57 7.47 -38.36
CA GLY A 146 13.94 7.35 -38.86
C GLY A 146 14.73 6.25 -38.14
N ARG A 147 16.02 6.50 -37.84
CA ARG A 147 16.94 5.51 -37.24
C ARG A 147 17.10 5.63 -35.72
N GLU A 148 16.45 6.59 -35.07
CA GLU A 148 16.55 6.80 -33.62
C GLU A 148 15.18 6.79 -32.95
N ALA A 149 15.13 6.13 -31.80
CA ALA A 149 14.00 6.19 -30.88
C ALA A 149 14.14 7.44 -30.00
N GLN A 150 13.09 8.25 -29.93
CA GLN A 150 13.04 9.45 -29.10
C GLN A 150 12.01 9.25 -27.99
N LEU A 151 12.42 9.57 -26.75
CA LEU A 151 11.50 9.61 -25.63
C LEU A 151 10.66 10.90 -25.69
N LEU A 152 9.35 10.73 -25.64
CA LEU A 152 8.37 11.80 -25.65
C LEU A 152 7.52 11.69 -24.39
N THR A 153 7.28 12.81 -23.73
CA THR A 153 6.45 12.86 -22.53
C THR A 153 5.26 13.76 -22.76
N GLY A 154 4.11 13.40 -22.19
CA GLY A 154 2.89 14.21 -22.25
C GLY A 154 2.13 14.20 -20.94
N THR A 155 1.32 15.24 -20.73
CA THR A 155 0.60 15.44 -19.48
C THR A 155 -0.84 15.87 -19.71
N CYS A 156 -1.76 15.41 -18.87
CA CYS A 156 -3.13 15.89 -18.84
C CYS A 156 -3.65 15.94 -17.40
N GLU A 157 -4.32 17.03 -17.03
CA GLU A 157 -5.02 17.14 -15.75
C GLU A 157 -6.21 16.15 -15.68
N ILE A 158 -6.37 15.49 -14.54
CA ILE A 158 -7.53 14.65 -14.23
C ILE A 158 -8.66 15.53 -13.71
N ARG A 159 -9.69 15.75 -14.55
CA ARG A 159 -10.92 16.45 -14.15
C ARG A 159 -12.09 15.50 -13.90
N GLU A 160 -12.42 14.70 -14.90
CA GLU A 160 -13.62 13.83 -14.89
C GLU A 160 -13.27 12.34 -14.85
N SER A 161 -12.23 11.93 -15.60
CA SER A 161 -11.81 10.53 -15.71
C SER A 161 -10.30 10.45 -15.90
N ALA A 162 -9.67 9.56 -15.14
CA ALA A 162 -8.24 9.30 -15.24
C ALA A 162 -7.89 8.63 -16.57
N GLU A 163 -8.73 7.74 -17.08
CA GLU A 163 -8.55 7.05 -18.37
C GLU A 163 -8.62 8.02 -19.54
N ARG A 164 -9.64 8.90 -19.57
CA ARG A 164 -9.74 9.93 -20.60
C ARG A 164 -8.53 10.86 -20.57
N SER A 165 -8.07 11.21 -19.38
CA SER A 165 -6.87 12.03 -19.20
C SER A 165 -5.61 11.31 -19.67
N ALA A 166 -5.53 9.99 -19.49
CA ALA A 166 -4.43 9.17 -20.01
C ALA A 166 -4.37 9.18 -21.55
N VAL A 167 -5.53 9.04 -22.21
CA VAL A 167 -5.64 9.16 -23.68
C VAL A 167 -5.13 10.52 -24.14
N LEU A 168 -5.59 11.60 -23.49
CA LEU A 168 -5.17 12.96 -23.84
C LEU A 168 -3.68 13.21 -23.55
N ALA A 169 -3.13 12.63 -22.50
CA ALA A 169 -1.70 12.73 -22.18
C ALA A 169 -0.83 12.00 -23.22
N VAL A 170 -1.28 10.85 -23.75
CA VAL A 170 -0.62 10.19 -24.90
C VAL A 170 -0.64 11.10 -26.12
N LEU A 171 -1.81 11.67 -26.46
CA LEU A 171 -1.93 12.57 -27.61
C LEU A 171 -1.09 13.85 -27.43
N ASP A 172 -1.03 14.40 -26.22
CA ASP A 172 -0.15 15.54 -25.89
C ASP A 172 1.34 15.19 -26.13
N ALA A 173 1.76 13.98 -25.74
CA ALA A 173 3.12 13.49 -25.98
C ALA A 173 3.43 13.38 -27.48
N THR A 174 2.51 12.83 -28.27
CA THR A 174 2.73 12.53 -29.68
C THR A 174 2.48 13.71 -30.62
N ASN A 175 1.59 14.64 -30.29
CA ASN A 175 1.27 15.79 -31.14
C ASN A 175 2.51 16.69 -31.36
N ARG A 176 3.33 16.89 -30.33
CA ARG A 176 4.58 17.66 -30.45
C ARG A 176 5.58 17.04 -31.42
N TRP A 177 5.58 15.72 -31.54
CA TRP A 177 6.50 14.99 -32.41
C TRP A 177 6.08 15.03 -33.88
N VAL A 178 4.77 15.02 -34.14
CA VAL A 178 4.21 15.21 -35.49
C VAL A 178 4.47 16.64 -35.98
N ASP A 179 4.32 17.64 -35.11
CA ASP A 179 4.51 19.06 -35.47
C ASP A 179 5.98 19.45 -35.64
N ALA A 180 6.92 18.87 -34.89
CA ALA A 180 8.35 19.17 -34.98
C ALA A 180 9.01 18.74 -36.31
N ARG A 181 8.26 18.12 -37.23
CA ARG A 181 8.75 17.56 -38.50
C ARG A 181 8.02 18.09 -39.74
N ARG A 182 7.17 19.11 -39.60
CA ARG A 182 6.62 19.92 -40.70
C ARG A 182 7.51 21.13 -40.99
#